data_AF-A0A3N5FR28-F1
#
_entry.id   AF-A0A3N5FR28-F1
#
_cell.length_a   1.000
_cell.length_b   1.000
_cell.length_c   1.000
_cell.angle_alpha   90.00
_cell.angle_beta   90.00
_cell.angle_gamma   90.00
#
_symmetry.space_group_name_H-M   'P 1'
#
loop_
_entity.id
_entity.type
_entity.pdbx_description
1 polymer ?
#
loop_
_entity_poly.entity_id
_entity_poly.type
_entity_poly.pdbx_seq_one_letter_code
_entity_poly.pdbx_strand_id
1 'polypeptide(L)'
;MVVAGLPTIAVRAATASVLPRNAKPLPLADVRLSPSAFFDAVEANRRYLMQLEPDRLLHNCRKFAGLESKGEPYGGWEADTIAG
;
A
#
# COMPACT_ATOMS: atom_id res chain seq x y z
N MET A 1 -10.43 -58.32 -41.30
CA MET A 1 -11.02 -56.97 -41.51
C MET A 1 -11.22 -56.35 -40.14
N VAL A 2 -10.38 -55.38 -39.77
CA VAL A 2 -10.32 -54.77 -38.42
C VAL A 2 -11.27 -53.58 -38.38
N VAL A 3 -12.20 -53.54 -37.42
CA VAL A 3 -12.92 -52.32 -37.06
C VAL A 3 -12.40 -51.87 -35.70
N ALA A 4 -11.51 -50.88 -35.68
CA ALA A 4 -11.03 -50.24 -34.46
C ALA A 4 -12.02 -49.13 -34.06
N GLY A 5 -12.64 -49.27 -32.90
CA GLY A 5 -13.52 -48.24 -32.32
C GLY A 5 -12.70 -47.04 -31.83
N LEU A 6 -13.16 -45.82 -32.16
CA LEU A 6 -12.56 -44.57 -31.69
C LEU A 6 -12.77 -44.41 -30.17
N PRO A 7 -11.77 -43.97 -29.40
CA PRO A 7 -11.94 -43.71 -27.99
C PRO A 7 -12.75 -42.43 -27.79
N THR A 8 -13.83 -42.51 -27.01
CA THR A 8 -14.62 -41.36 -26.60
C THR A 8 -13.84 -40.57 -25.55
N ILE A 9 -13.35 -39.38 -25.90
CA ILE A 9 -12.75 -38.46 -24.93
C ILE A 9 -13.89 -37.75 -24.18
N ALA A 10 -14.05 -38.06 -22.90
CA ALA A 10 -14.97 -37.34 -22.04
C ALA A 10 -14.41 -35.94 -21.73
N VAL A 11 -15.07 -34.90 -22.25
CA VAL A 11 -14.80 -33.52 -21.86
C VAL A 11 -15.29 -33.33 -20.43
N ARG A 12 -14.35 -33.16 -19.50
CA ARG A 12 -14.67 -32.86 -18.10
C ARG A 12 -15.21 -31.43 -18.04
N ALA A 13 -16.49 -31.28 -17.75
CA ALA A 13 -17.10 -29.96 -17.58
C ALA A 13 -16.34 -29.17 -16.51
N ALA A 14 -15.97 -27.92 -16.83
CA ALA A 14 -15.34 -27.03 -15.88
C ALA A 14 -16.28 -26.87 -14.67
N THR A 15 -15.82 -27.29 -13.50
CA THR A 15 -16.55 -27.03 -12.26
C THR A 15 -16.56 -25.52 -12.04
N ALA A 16 -17.71 -24.98 -11.65
CA ALA A 16 -17.84 -23.55 -11.38
C ALA A 16 -16.77 -23.12 -10.36
N SER A 17 -16.05 -22.03 -10.66
CA SER A 17 -15.02 -21.51 -9.77
C SER A 17 -15.61 -21.21 -8.39
N VAL A 18 -15.00 -21.77 -7.34
CA VAL A 18 -15.37 -21.52 -5.93
C VAL A 18 -14.89 -20.13 -5.47
N LEU A 19 -14.01 -19.48 -6.24
CA LEU A 19 -13.48 -18.18 -5.90
C LEU A 19 -14.49 -17.07 -6.22
N PRO A 20 -14.53 -16.00 -5.40
CA PRO A 20 -15.39 -14.87 -5.66
C PRO A 20 -15.05 -14.24 -7.02
N ARG A 21 -16.07 -13.76 -7.72
CA ARG A 21 -15.91 -13.08 -9.02
C ARG A 21 -15.05 -11.81 -8.94
N ASN A 22 -14.98 -11.19 -7.76
CA ASN A 22 -14.21 -9.98 -7.50
C ASN A 22 -13.22 -10.23 -6.37
N ALA A 23 -11.99 -9.74 -6.54
CA ALA A 23 -11.01 -9.71 -5.46
C ALA A 23 -11.33 -8.56 -4.48
N LYS A 24 -10.95 -8.74 -3.22
CA LYS A 24 -10.93 -7.69 -2.20
C LYS A 24 -9.50 -7.50 -1.72
N PRO A 25 -9.06 -6.27 -1.43
CA PRO A 25 -7.74 -6.05 -0.84
C PRO A 25 -7.69 -6.66 0.57
N LEU A 26 -6.52 -7.16 0.94
CA LEU A 26 -6.25 -7.57 2.31
C LEU A 26 -5.97 -6.32 3.16
N PRO A 27 -6.46 -6.27 4.41
CA PRO A 27 -6.05 -5.24 5.37
C PRO A 27 -4.53 -5.24 5.52
N LEU A 28 -3.90 -4.07 5.61
CA LEU A 28 -2.44 -3.96 5.79
C LEU A 28 -1.98 -4.70 7.05
N ALA A 29 -2.81 -4.71 8.10
CA ALA A 29 -2.55 -5.41 9.36
C ALA A 29 -2.41 -6.94 9.20
N ASP A 30 -2.96 -7.53 8.13
CA ASP A 30 -2.94 -8.97 7.86
C ASP A 30 -1.79 -9.38 6.93
N VAL A 31 -0.99 -8.42 6.46
CA VAL A 31 0.14 -8.67 5.56
C VAL A 31 1.45 -8.42 6.31
N ARG A 32 2.36 -9.39 6.30
CA ARG A 32 3.73 -9.25 6.84
C ARG A 32 4.73 -9.56 5.75
N LEU A 33 5.61 -8.59 5.47
CA LEU A 33 6.69 -8.78 4.52
C LEU A 33 7.75 -9.70 5.15
N SER A 34 8.12 -10.74 4.41
CA SER A 34 9.31 -11.52 4.72
C SER A 34 10.57 -10.71 4.37
N PRO A 35 11.76 -11.10 4.89
CA PRO A 35 13.02 -10.44 4.54
C PRO A 35 13.17 -10.30 3.01
N SER A 36 13.23 -9.05 2.55
CA SER A 36 13.21 -8.66 1.13
C SER A 36 13.50 -7.16 0.99
N ALA A 37 13.81 -6.71 -0.24
CA ALA A 37 14.00 -5.29 -0.52
C ALA A 37 12.78 -4.41 -0.15
N PHE A 38 11.56 -4.97 -0.19
CA PHE A 38 10.34 -4.25 0.22
C PHE A 38 10.25 -4.10 1.74
N PHE A 39 10.70 -5.11 2.50
CA PHE A 39 10.80 -5.00 3.95
C PHE A 39 11.79 -3.89 4.33
N ASP A 40 12.96 -3.88 3.68
CA ASP A 40 13.99 -2.86 3.93
C ASP A 40 13.49 -1.44 3.63
N ALA A 41 12.73 -1.27 2.54
CA ALA A 41 12.12 0.00 2.18
C ALA A 41 11.09 0.49 3.22
N VAL A 42 10.24 -0.39 3.73
CA VAL A 42 9.27 -0.05 4.79
C VAL A 42 9.98 0.37 6.07
N GLU A 43 11.05 -0.33 6.46
CA GLU A 43 11.81 0.01 7.65
C GLU A 43 12.60 1.31 7.47
N ALA A 44 13.16 1.59 6.28
CA ALA A 44 13.75 2.88 5.97
C ALA A 44 12.73 4.02 6.09
N ASN A 45 11.55 3.84 5.50
CA ASN A 45 10.45 4.81 5.60
C ASN A 45 10.00 5.03 7.05
N ARG A 46 9.88 3.96 7.84
CA ARG A 46 9.53 4.05 9.27
C ARG A 46 10.55 4.90 10.03
N ARG A 47 11.85 4.64 9.82
CA ARG A 47 12.91 5.42 10.46
C ARG A 47 12.83 6.90 10.07
N TYR A 48 12.61 7.19 8.79
CA TYR A 48 12.45 8.56 8.31
C TYR A 48 11.25 9.27 8.95
N LEU A 49 10.07 8.63 8.98
CA LEU A 49 8.87 9.21 9.60
C LEU A 49 9.08 9.52 11.08
N MET A 50 9.81 8.66 11.81
CA MET A 50 10.12 8.88 13.23
C MET A 50 11.20 9.95 13.47
N GLN A 51 11.91 10.41 12.43
CA GLN A 51 12.86 11.52 12.52
C GLN A 51 12.19 12.88 12.29
N LEU A 52 10.98 12.91 11.72
CA LEU A 52 10.23 14.15 11.53
C LEU A 52 9.77 14.69 12.88
N GLU A 53 9.87 16.01 13.04
CA GLU A 53 9.46 16.74 14.23
C GLU A 53 8.03 17.27 13.98
N PRO A 54 7.01 16.78 14.70
CA PRO A 54 5.62 17.11 14.42
C PRO A 54 5.26 18.58 14.63
N ASP A 55 5.85 19.27 15.60
CA ASP A 55 5.50 20.67 15.89
C ASP A 55 5.95 21.63 14.77
N ARG A 56 7.09 21.35 14.15
CA ARG A 56 7.60 22.00 12.94
C ARG A 56 6.76 21.67 11.72
N LEU A 57 6.38 20.41 11.55
CA LEU A 57 5.54 19.98 10.42
C LEU A 57 4.15 20.64 10.47
N LEU A 58 3.60 20.85 11.66
CA LEU A 58 2.30 21.48 11.86
C LEU A 58 2.35 23.01 11.93
N HIS A 59 3.50 23.64 11.65
CA HIS A 59 3.68 25.10 11.74
C HIS A 59 2.59 25.85 10.97
N ASN A 60 2.45 25.55 9.68
CA ASN A 60 1.55 26.27 8.77
C ASN A 60 0.08 26.03 9.12
N CYS A 61 -0.30 24.78 9.40
CA CYS A 61 -1.65 24.43 9.86
C CYS A 61 -2.06 25.24 11.10
N ARG A 62 -1.15 25.39 12.08
CA ARG A 62 -1.41 26.18 13.30
C ARG A 62 -1.55 27.66 12.97
N LYS A 63 -0.61 28.21 12.18
CA LYS A 63 -0.61 29.61 11.77
C LYS A 63 -1.90 29.99 11.02
N PHE A 64 -2.36 29.15 10.09
CA PHE A 64 -3.59 29.39 9.34
C PHE A 64 -4.86 29.25 10.19
N ALA A 65 -4.82 28.45 11.25
CA ALA A 65 -5.87 28.39 12.26
C ALA A 65 -5.83 29.57 13.26
N GLY A 66 -4.89 30.52 13.12
CA GLY A 66 -4.71 31.63 14.05
C GLY A 66 -4.09 31.21 15.40
N LEU A 67 -3.48 30.03 15.46
CA LEU A 67 -2.81 29.52 16.65
C LEU A 67 -1.32 29.85 16.63
N GLU A 68 -0.72 29.94 17.81
CA GLU A 68 0.74 30.06 17.93
C GLU A 68 1.42 28.78 17.44
N SER A 69 2.42 28.95 16.56
CA SER A 69 3.25 27.83 16.10
C SER A 69 4.16 27.32 17.22
N LYS A 70 4.49 26.04 17.18
CA LYS A 70 5.31 25.37 18.20
C LYS A 70 6.74 25.06 17.75
N GLY A 71 7.02 25.26 16.46
CA GLY A 71 8.34 25.03 15.89
C GLY A 71 8.51 25.82 14.60
N GLU A 72 9.76 26.01 14.18
CA GLU A 72 10.09 26.65 12.90
C GLU A 72 9.61 25.79 11.72
N PRO A 73 9.10 26.40 10.64
CA PRO A 73 8.64 25.62 9.49
C PRO A 73 9.78 24.78 8.92
N TYR A 74 9.43 23.68 8.27
CA TYR A 74 10.39 22.99 7.42
C TYR A 74 10.69 23.85 6.18
N GLY A 75 11.91 23.69 5.64
CA GLY A 75 12.28 24.34 4.39
C GLY A 75 11.66 23.65 3.17
N GLY A 76 12.13 24.02 1.98
CA GLY A 76 11.59 23.48 0.72
C GLY A 76 10.13 23.90 0.53
N TRP A 77 9.30 22.98 0.01
CA TRP A 77 7.92 23.29 -0.37
C TRP A 77 7.04 23.81 0.77
N GLU A 78 7.32 23.41 2.03
CA GLU A 78 6.62 23.89 3.22
C GLU A 78 6.90 25.36 3.56
N ALA A 79 8.05 25.90 3.14
CA ALA A 79 8.40 27.31 3.29
C ALA A 79 8.10 28.15 2.03
N ASP A 80 7.77 27.49 0.91
CA ASP A 80 7.59 28.12 -0.39
C ASP A 80 6.10 28.24 -0.76
N THR A 81 5.61 27.38 -1.67
CA THR A 81 4.31 27.53 -2.34
C THR A 81 3.32 26.42 -2.04
N ILE A 82 3.75 25.30 -1.45
CA ILE A 82 2.91 24.11 -1.21
C ILE A 82 3.02 23.76 0.28
N ALA A 83 2.67 24.73 1.11
CA ALA A 83 2.53 24.56 2.54
C ALA A 83 1.22 23.83 2.88
N GLY A 84 1.29 22.88 3.81
CA GLY A 84 0.12 22.20 4.38
C GLY A 84 -0.70 23.05 5.36
#